data_AF-A0A0F9L227-F1
#
_entry.id   AF-A0A0F9L227-F1
#
_cell.length_a   1.000
_cell.length_b   1.000
_cell.length_c   1.000
_cell.angle_alpha   90.00
_cell.angle_beta   90.00
_cell.angle_gamma   90.00
#
_symmetry.space_group_name_H-M   'P 1'
#
loop_
_entity.id
_entity.type
_entity.pdbx_description
1 polymer ?
#
loop_
_entity_poly.entity_id
_entity_poly.type
_entity_poly.pdbx_seq_one_letter_code
_entity_poly.pdbx_strand_id
1 'polypeptide(L)'
;MIDEHPFDEHPFDCFFKSVQDLWPRCKMSRDQIKVHWRNVLVHHSASVVSAALTKCVSDYPDDTAPKWKVIFGYLVGRAERTGTGKSDFQSLLDQTRRAMKKPWGPQGIMRKGVDQMTDEDVWLEWVGAQCHERYLREHPDTERCTTCVRTSHGECGLGHRECLSKRNRNHEYARWRNYIEERGDVVPAYLVD
;
A
#
# COMPACT_ATOMS: atom_id res chain seq x y z
N MET A 1 -32.59 -36.97 -6.32
CA MET A 1 -31.65 -36.83 -7.45
C MET A 1 -31.55 -35.35 -7.73
N ILE A 2 -30.58 -34.69 -7.11
CA ILE A 2 -30.25 -33.29 -7.41
C ILE A 2 -28.95 -33.42 -8.18
N ASP A 3 -28.96 -32.93 -9.42
CA ASP A 3 -27.84 -32.91 -10.35
C ASP A 3 -26.59 -32.37 -9.64
N GLU A 4 -25.59 -33.23 -9.51
CA GLU A 4 -24.22 -32.83 -9.26
C GLU A 4 -23.76 -32.05 -10.48
N HIS A 5 -23.63 -30.72 -10.36
CA HIS A 5 -22.84 -29.95 -11.32
C HIS A 5 -21.38 -30.42 -11.18
N PRO A 6 -20.81 -31.15 -12.17
CA PRO A 6 -19.38 -31.35 -12.19
C PRO A 6 -18.76 -30.05 -12.71
N PHE A 7 -17.53 -29.73 -12.31
CA PHE A 7 -16.73 -28.60 -12.82
C PHE A 7 -16.80 -27.24 -12.09
N ASP A 8 -16.81 -27.22 -10.76
CA ASP A 8 -16.10 -26.16 -10.05
C ASP A 8 -14.71 -26.67 -9.64
N GLU A 9 -13.83 -26.90 -10.63
CA GLU A 9 -12.40 -27.00 -10.32
C GLU A 9 -11.97 -25.67 -9.70
N HIS A 10 -11.45 -25.71 -8.48
CA HIS A 10 -11.06 -24.51 -7.74
C HIS A 10 -10.08 -23.69 -8.61
N PRO A 11 -10.15 -22.35 -8.68
CA PRO A 11 -9.32 -21.54 -9.60
C PRO A 11 -7.81 -21.83 -9.54
N PHE A 12 -7.34 -22.21 -8.35
CA PHE A 12 -5.97 -22.67 -8.11
C PHE A 12 -5.62 -23.99 -8.81
N ASP A 13 -6.57 -24.93 -8.96
CA ASP A 13 -6.34 -26.25 -9.57
C ASP A 13 -6.11 -26.12 -11.06
N CYS A 14 -6.94 -25.32 -11.74
CA CYS A 14 -6.75 -24.95 -13.14
C CYS A 14 -5.38 -24.29 -13.36
N PHE A 15 -5.00 -23.37 -12.46
CA PHE A 15 -3.69 -22.73 -12.50
C PHE A 15 -2.54 -23.72 -12.26
N PHE A 16 -2.65 -24.58 -11.25
CA PHE A 16 -1.64 -25.57 -10.92
C PHE A 16 -1.41 -26.54 -12.08
N LYS A 17 -2.48 -27.03 -12.71
CA LYS A 17 -2.42 -27.85 -13.92
C LYS A 17 -1.69 -27.12 -15.06
N SER A 18 -2.02 -25.85 -15.30
CA SER A 18 -1.34 -25.03 -16.30
C SER A 18 0.17 -24.92 -16.05
N VAL A 19 0.59 -24.81 -14.79
CA VAL A 19 2.02 -24.80 -14.42
C VAL A 19 2.67 -26.16 -14.69
N GLN A 20 1.99 -27.27 -14.39
CA GLN A 20 2.50 -28.61 -14.67
C GLN A 20 2.61 -28.89 -16.18
N ASP A 21 1.64 -28.44 -16.96
CA ASP A 21 1.63 -28.62 -18.42
C ASP A 21 2.77 -27.83 -19.09
N LEU A 22 3.03 -26.61 -18.62
CA LEU A 22 4.10 -25.75 -19.14
C LEU A 22 5.49 -26.15 -18.63
N TRP A 23 5.59 -26.66 -17.40
CA TRP A 23 6.84 -27.12 -16.79
C TRP A 23 6.69 -28.54 -16.19
N PRO A 24 6.65 -29.59 -17.02
CA PRO A 24 6.43 -30.96 -16.56
C PRO A 24 7.55 -31.51 -15.67
N ARG A 25 8.73 -30.86 -15.68
CA ARG A 25 9.88 -31.19 -14.82
C ARG A 25 9.96 -30.33 -13.56
N CYS A 26 8.96 -29.47 -13.31
CA CYS A 26 8.94 -28.60 -12.14
C CYS A 26 8.87 -29.44 -10.86
N LYS A 27 9.87 -29.30 -9.99
CA LYS A 27 9.95 -30.00 -8.70
C LYS A 27 9.25 -29.25 -7.57
N MET A 28 8.67 -28.08 -7.85
CA MET A 28 7.98 -27.31 -6.81
C MET A 28 6.73 -28.05 -6.36
N SER A 29 6.56 -28.15 -5.05
CA SER A 29 5.34 -28.71 -4.45
C SER A 29 4.14 -27.81 -4.75
N ARG A 30 2.96 -28.42 -4.68
CA ARG A 30 1.68 -27.72 -4.79
C ARG A 30 1.54 -26.58 -3.80
N ASP A 31 2.01 -26.75 -2.56
CA ASP A 31 1.98 -25.69 -1.54
C ASP A 31 2.90 -24.52 -1.87
N GLN A 32 4.10 -24.78 -2.40
CA GLN A 32 5.00 -23.73 -2.87
C GLN A 32 4.37 -22.93 -4.03
N ILE A 33 3.73 -23.61 -4.99
CA ILE A 33 3.01 -22.95 -6.08
C ILE A 33 1.79 -22.16 -5.56
N LYS A 34 1.12 -22.65 -4.51
CA LYS A 34 -0.01 -21.97 -3.86
C LYS A 34 0.37 -20.66 -3.20
N VAL A 35 1.59 -20.54 -2.67
CA VAL A 35 2.11 -19.26 -2.14
C VAL A 35 2.19 -18.22 -3.26
N HIS A 36 2.75 -18.59 -4.42
CA HIS A 36 2.83 -17.69 -5.57
C HIS A 36 1.44 -17.29 -6.09
N TRP A 37 0.50 -18.24 -6.11
CA TRP A 37 -0.89 -17.97 -6.48
C TRP A 37 -1.53 -16.91 -5.58
N ARG A 38 -1.47 -17.10 -4.25
CA ARG A 38 -2.11 -16.21 -3.28
C ARG A 38 -1.55 -14.80 -3.25
N ASN A 39 -0.24 -14.64 -3.49
CA ASN A 39 0.42 -13.35 -3.31
C ASN A 39 0.17 -12.38 -4.47
N VAL A 40 0.12 -12.90 -5.70
CA VAL A 40 0.09 -12.04 -6.90
C VAL A 40 -0.96 -12.52 -7.88
N LEU A 41 -0.93 -13.81 -8.24
CA LEU A 41 -1.65 -14.30 -9.41
C LEU A 41 -3.17 -14.30 -9.24
N VAL A 42 -3.67 -14.54 -8.02
CA VAL A 42 -5.11 -14.56 -7.71
C VAL A 42 -5.81 -13.24 -8.00
N HIS A 43 -5.07 -12.14 -8.03
CA HIS A 43 -5.63 -10.82 -8.32
C HIS A 43 -5.83 -10.60 -9.82
N HIS A 44 -5.21 -11.40 -10.69
CA HIS A 44 -5.31 -11.26 -12.14
C HIS A 44 -6.31 -12.26 -12.74
N SER A 45 -6.90 -11.91 -13.90
CA SER A 45 -7.73 -12.85 -14.64
C SER A 45 -6.91 -14.05 -15.14
N ALA A 46 -7.54 -15.22 -15.23
CA ALA A 46 -6.89 -16.45 -15.70
C ALA A 46 -6.23 -16.26 -17.09
N SER A 47 -6.85 -15.49 -17.99
CA SER A 47 -6.30 -15.14 -19.30
C SER A 47 -4.99 -14.36 -19.22
N VAL A 48 -4.89 -13.41 -18.28
CA VAL A 48 -3.70 -12.59 -18.08
C VAL A 48 -2.58 -13.41 -17.45
N VAL A 49 -2.91 -14.26 -16.46
CA VAL A 49 -1.95 -15.18 -15.85
C VAL A 49 -1.41 -16.16 -16.90
N SER A 50 -2.29 -16.79 -17.69
CA SER A 50 -1.89 -17.71 -18.77
C SER A 50 -0.95 -17.03 -19.78
N ALA A 51 -1.28 -15.81 -20.22
CA ALA A 51 -0.40 -15.06 -21.12
C ALA A 51 0.99 -14.77 -20.51
N ALA A 52 1.05 -14.47 -19.21
CA ALA A 52 2.32 -14.25 -18.50
C ALA A 52 3.15 -15.54 -18.41
N LEU A 53 2.52 -16.68 -18.13
CA LEU A 53 3.18 -17.98 -18.08
C LEU A 53 3.72 -18.38 -19.45
N THR A 54 2.90 -18.29 -20.50
CA THR A 54 3.29 -18.61 -21.88
C THR A 54 4.45 -17.72 -22.35
N LYS A 55 4.40 -16.43 -22.01
CA LYS A 55 5.52 -15.53 -22.30
C LYS A 55 6.80 -15.96 -21.58
N CYS A 56 6.72 -16.37 -20.31
CA CYS A 56 7.88 -16.85 -19.58
C CYS A 56 8.50 -18.10 -20.22
N VAL A 57 7.68 -19.03 -20.71
CA VAL A 57 8.19 -20.21 -21.45
C VAL A 57 8.84 -19.80 -22.77
N SER A 58 8.22 -18.87 -23.51
CA SER A 58 8.79 -18.38 -24.78
C SER A 58 10.12 -17.66 -24.59
N ASP A 59 10.25 -16.86 -23.52
CA ASP A 59 11.47 -16.11 -23.23
C ASP A 59 12.57 -16.99 -22.61
N TYR A 60 12.19 -18.11 -21.98
CA TYR A 60 13.09 -19.04 -21.28
C TYR A 60 12.70 -20.52 -21.52
N PRO A 61 12.90 -21.06 -22.74
CA PRO A 61 12.39 -22.38 -23.13
C PRO A 61 13.08 -23.56 -22.41
N ASP A 62 14.33 -23.39 -21.97
CA ASP A 62 15.12 -24.45 -21.34
C ASP A 62 14.92 -24.56 -19.82
N ASP A 63 14.20 -23.60 -19.22
CA ASP A 63 13.98 -23.60 -17.77
C ASP A 63 13.04 -24.74 -17.37
N THR A 64 13.42 -25.46 -16.30
CA THR A 64 12.63 -26.59 -15.78
C THR A 64 11.58 -26.18 -14.75
N ALA A 65 11.51 -24.89 -14.40
CA ALA A 65 10.57 -24.35 -13.44
C ALA A 65 10.20 -22.89 -13.79
N PRO A 66 9.06 -22.38 -13.31
CA PRO A 66 8.63 -21.01 -13.60
C PRO A 66 9.59 -19.97 -12.99
N LYS A 67 10.00 -18.98 -13.78
CA LYS A 67 10.71 -17.80 -13.28
C LYS A 67 9.73 -16.80 -12.66
N TRP A 68 9.31 -17.06 -11.42
CA TRP A 68 8.31 -16.24 -10.71
C TRP A 68 8.61 -14.75 -10.70
N LYS A 69 9.88 -14.35 -10.51
CA LYS A 69 10.28 -12.93 -10.54
C LYS A 69 9.92 -12.26 -11.88
N VAL A 70 10.13 -12.96 -13.00
CA VAL A 70 9.80 -12.45 -14.35
C VAL A 70 8.29 -12.39 -14.54
N ILE A 71 7.59 -13.46 -14.17
CA ILE A 71 6.12 -13.55 -14.26
C ILE A 71 5.47 -12.41 -13.45
N PHE A 72 5.93 -12.18 -12.22
CA PHE A 72 5.43 -11.11 -11.36
C PHE A 72 5.74 -9.73 -11.94
N GLY A 73 6.96 -9.51 -12.46
CA GLY A 73 7.31 -8.24 -13.11
C GLY A 73 6.38 -7.92 -14.30
N TYR A 74 6.04 -8.92 -15.12
CA TYR A 74 5.09 -8.75 -16.23
C TYR A 74 3.68 -8.38 -15.75
N LEU A 75 3.21 -9.04 -14.69
CA LEU A 75 1.89 -8.83 -14.14
C LEU A 75 1.75 -7.47 -13.43
N VAL A 76 2.75 -7.08 -12.64
CA VAL A 76 2.80 -5.77 -11.96
C VAL A 76 2.86 -4.64 -12.99
N GLY A 77 3.76 -4.71 -13.96
CA GLY A 77 3.85 -3.68 -15.01
C GLY A 77 2.61 -3.62 -15.90
N ARG A 78 1.80 -4.68 -15.96
CA ARG A 78 0.47 -4.64 -16.58
C ARG A 78 -0.55 -3.97 -15.66
N ALA A 79 -0.59 -4.33 -14.38
CA ALA A 79 -1.50 -3.74 -13.39
C ALA A 79 -1.29 -2.24 -13.20
N GLU A 80 -0.05 -1.75 -13.31
CA GLU A 80 0.24 -0.31 -13.30
C GLU A 80 -0.38 0.42 -14.48
N ARG A 81 -0.38 -0.20 -15.67
CA ARG A 81 -0.92 0.38 -16.91
C ARG A 81 -2.43 0.31 -17.00
N THR A 82 -3.04 -0.80 -16.60
CA THR A 82 -4.48 -1.05 -16.78
C THR A 82 -5.30 -0.85 -15.50
N GLY A 83 -4.65 -0.72 -14.34
CA GLY A 83 -5.31 -0.70 -13.04
C GLY A 83 -5.90 -2.04 -12.60
N THR A 84 -5.77 -3.11 -13.40
CA THR A 84 -6.36 -4.42 -13.15
C THR A 84 -5.36 -5.37 -12.49
N GLY A 85 -5.82 -6.10 -11.46
CA GLY A 85 -5.02 -7.09 -10.74
C GLY A 85 -4.10 -6.56 -9.65
N LYS A 86 -4.50 -5.45 -9.04
CA LYS A 86 -3.92 -4.97 -7.78
C LYS A 86 -4.52 -5.77 -6.62
N SER A 87 -3.71 -6.09 -5.61
CA SER A 87 -4.22 -6.59 -4.35
C SER A 87 -5.06 -5.50 -3.65
N ASP A 88 -5.90 -5.89 -2.69
CA ASP A 88 -6.66 -4.93 -1.89
C ASP A 88 -5.73 -3.97 -1.13
N PHE A 89 -4.61 -4.49 -0.64
CA PHE A 89 -3.58 -3.69 0.01
C PHE A 89 -2.95 -2.67 -0.95
N GLN A 90 -2.56 -3.08 -2.16
CA GLN A 90 -2.02 -2.14 -3.16
C GLN A 90 -3.06 -1.09 -3.56
N SER A 91 -4.32 -1.50 -3.67
CA SER A 91 -5.43 -0.59 -3.96
C SER A 91 -5.62 0.45 -2.85
N LEU A 92 -5.47 0.04 -1.58
CA LEU A 92 -5.50 0.93 -0.42
C LEU A 92 -4.34 1.92 -0.44
N LEU A 93 -3.11 1.46 -0.73
CA LEU A 93 -1.94 2.35 -0.84
C LEU A 93 -2.15 3.38 -1.95
N ASP A 94 -2.66 2.97 -3.11
CA ASP A 94 -2.95 3.88 -4.23
C ASP A 94 -4.07 4.87 -3.91
N GLN A 95 -5.09 4.46 -3.16
CA GLN A 95 -6.14 5.36 -2.68
C GLN A 95 -5.56 6.37 -1.69
N THR A 96 -4.69 5.92 -0.78
CA THR A 96 -4.02 6.77 0.21
C THR A 96 -3.11 7.79 -0.47
N ARG A 97 -2.28 7.38 -1.44
CA ARG A 97 -1.50 8.30 -2.28
C ARG A 97 -2.39 9.34 -2.96
N ARG A 98 -3.49 8.93 -3.57
CA ARG A 98 -4.44 9.85 -4.21
C ARG A 98 -5.07 10.81 -3.21
N ALA A 99 -5.39 10.35 -2.00
CA ALA A 99 -5.91 11.20 -0.94
C ALA A 99 -4.87 12.23 -0.46
N MET A 100 -3.61 11.83 -0.29
CA MET A 100 -2.51 12.72 0.09
C MET A 100 -2.19 13.78 -0.98
N LYS A 101 -2.47 13.48 -2.25
CA LYS A 101 -2.38 14.46 -3.34
C LYS A 101 -3.55 15.44 -3.38
N LYS A 102 -4.66 15.18 -2.67
CA LYS A 102 -5.77 16.14 -2.64
C LYS A 102 -5.38 17.35 -1.78
N PRO A 103 -5.88 18.55 -2.10
CA PRO A 103 -5.71 19.72 -1.26
C PRO A 103 -6.30 19.45 0.13
N TRP A 104 -5.55 19.77 1.19
CA TRP A 104 -6.04 19.66 2.56
C TRP A 104 -6.28 21.04 3.18
N GLY A 105 -7.34 21.15 3.97
CA GLY A 105 -7.76 22.38 4.65
C GLY A 105 -8.37 23.44 3.71
N PRO A 106 -8.98 24.51 4.27
CA PRO A 106 -9.60 25.59 3.49
C PRO A 106 -8.60 26.38 2.63
N GLN A 107 -7.30 26.28 2.91
CA GLN A 107 -6.23 26.92 2.14
C GLN A 107 -5.76 26.08 0.93
N GLY A 108 -6.24 24.84 0.78
CA GLY A 108 -5.92 23.99 -0.37
C GLY A 108 -4.44 23.61 -0.48
N ILE A 109 -3.75 23.43 0.65
CA ILE A 109 -2.33 23.09 0.64
C ILE A 109 -2.18 21.64 0.13
N MET A 110 -1.33 21.45 -0.88
CA MET A 110 -0.99 20.13 -1.40
C MET A 110 0.27 19.58 -0.74
N ARG A 111 0.24 18.30 -0.36
CA ARG A 111 1.43 17.60 0.11
C ARG A 111 2.36 17.37 -1.08
N LYS A 112 3.57 17.93 -1.02
CA LYS A 112 4.63 17.70 -2.03
C LYS A 112 5.31 16.36 -1.76
N GLY A 113 5.86 15.74 -2.80
CA GLY A 113 6.69 14.54 -2.62
C GLY A 113 5.95 13.20 -2.61
N VAL A 114 4.62 13.19 -2.78
CA VAL A 114 3.80 11.96 -2.63
C VAL A 114 4.16 10.88 -3.65
N ASP A 115 4.61 11.27 -4.84
CA ASP A 115 5.05 10.34 -5.88
C ASP A 115 6.39 9.67 -5.60
N GLN A 116 7.16 10.24 -4.66
CA GLN A 116 8.46 9.71 -4.25
C GLN A 116 8.39 8.87 -2.97
N MET A 117 7.20 8.74 -2.37
CA MET A 117 6.99 7.98 -1.14
C MET A 117 7.02 6.47 -1.41
N THR A 118 7.74 5.74 -0.54
CA THR A 118 7.72 4.27 -0.51
C THR A 118 6.33 3.76 -0.12
N ASP A 119 6.04 2.48 -0.39
CA ASP A 119 4.79 1.86 0.06
C ASP A 119 4.69 1.86 1.60
N GLU A 120 5.82 1.70 2.28
CA GLU A 120 5.94 1.80 3.74
C GLU A 120 5.56 3.19 4.26
N ASP A 121 6.04 4.26 3.62
CA ASP A 121 5.69 5.63 4.00
C ASP A 121 4.18 5.87 3.86
N VAL A 122 3.59 5.41 2.75
CA VAL A 122 2.16 5.54 2.48
C VAL A 122 1.33 4.75 3.50
N TRP A 123 1.80 3.56 3.87
CA TRP A 123 1.15 2.74 4.90
C TRP A 123 1.15 3.42 6.26
N LEU A 124 2.30 3.97 6.69
CA LEU A 124 2.41 4.68 7.97
C LEU A 124 1.47 5.90 8.03
N GLU A 125 1.33 6.63 6.93
CA GLU A 125 0.38 7.73 6.82
C GLU A 125 -1.07 7.27 6.97
N TRP A 126 -1.44 6.17 6.31
CA TRP A 126 -2.79 5.62 6.47
C TRP A 126 -3.07 5.20 7.91
N VAL A 127 -2.13 4.49 8.56
CA VAL A 127 -2.26 4.07 9.96
C VAL A 127 -2.39 5.28 10.88
N GLY A 128 -1.56 6.30 10.69
CA GLY A 128 -1.61 7.54 11.45
C GLY A 128 -2.97 8.25 11.34
N ALA A 129 -3.54 8.31 10.13
CA ALA A 129 -4.87 8.86 9.89
C ALA A 129 -5.97 8.06 10.62
N GLN A 130 -5.93 6.73 10.59
CA GLN A 130 -6.89 5.88 11.30
C GLN A 130 -6.80 6.06 12.82
N CYS A 131 -5.59 6.13 13.37
CA CYS A 131 -5.38 6.41 14.79
C CYS A 131 -5.94 7.78 15.18
N HIS A 132 -5.74 8.80 14.34
CA HIS A 132 -6.26 10.14 14.58
C HIS A 132 -7.79 10.20 14.52
N GLU A 133 -8.42 9.60 13.50
CA GLU A 133 -9.87 9.52 13.40
C GLU A 133 -10.49 8.79 14.59
N ARG A 134 -9.88 7.67 15.01
CA ARG A 134 -10.33 6.94 16.18
C ARG A 134 -10.24 7.78 17.44
N TYR A 135 -9.13 8.47 17.64
CA TYR A 135 -8.95 9.38 18.77
C TYR A 135 -10.03 10.47 18.79
N LEU A 136 -10.31 11.10 17.64
CA LEU A 136 -11.35 12.13 17.53
C LEU A 136 -12.77 11.60 17.78
N ARG A 137 -13.07 10.35 17.40
CA ARG A 137 -14.36 9.72 17.73
C ARG A 137 -14.50 9.43 19.22
N GLU A 138 -13.44 8.97 19.86
CA GLU A 138 -13.43 8.66 21.30
C GLU A 138 -13.35 9.93 22.17
N HIS A 139 -12.78 11.02 21.62
CA HIS A 139 -12.53 12.27 22.32
C HIS A 139 -12.97 13.48 21.47
N PRO A 140 -14.27 13.60 21.14
CA PRO A 140 -14.77 14.69 20.31
C PRO A 140 -14.42 16.04 20.95
N ASP A 141 -13.89 16.96 20.13
CA ASP A 141 -13.41 18.25 20.60
C ASP A 141 -14.60 19.20 20.78
N THR A 142 -15.12 19.25 22.01
CA THR A 142 -16.30 20.04 22.38
C THR A 142 -15.97 21.48 22.78
N GLU A 143 -14.68 21.79 23.00
CA GLU A 143 -14.21 23.07 23.52
C GLU A 143 -13.14 23.67 22.61
N ARG A 144 -13.21 24.98 22.37
CA ARG A 144 -12.22 25.72 21.58
C ARG A 144 -10.92 25.90 22.36
N CYS A 145 -9.79 25.87 21.66
CA CYS A 145 -8.50 26.10 22.30
C CYS A 145 -8.32 27.56 22.74
N THR A 146 -8.22 27.81 24.04
CA THR A 146 -7.95 29.14 24.63
C THR A 146 -6.49 29.32 25.07
N THR A 147 -5.70 28.25 25.06
CA THR A 147 -4.37 28.16 25.70
C THR A 147 -3.21 28.40 24.76
N CYS A 148 -3.44 28.27 23.45
CA CYS A 148 -2.42 28.51 22.44
C CYS A 148 -2.19 30.05 22.39
N VAL A 149 -1.17 30.52 23.12
CA VAL A 149 -0.79 31.93 23.31
C VAL A 149 -0.70 32.60 21.95
N ARG A 150 -1.44 33.71 21.78
CA ARG A 150 -1.46 34.63 20.63
C ARG A 150 -0.29 34.41 19.67
N THR A 151 -0.48 33.56 18.66
CA THR A 151 0.30 33.67 17.44
C THR A 151 -0.06 35.02 16.80
N SER A 152 0.77 35.52 15.89
CA SER A 152 0.61 36.83 15.24
C SER A 152 -0.75 37.08 14.55
N HIS A 153 -1.64 36.10 14.51
CA HIS A 153 -2.92 36.13 13.80
C HIS A 153 -4.16 35.76 14.64
N GLY A 154 -4.06 35.60 15.96
CA GLY A 154 -5.20 35.22 16.82
C GLY A 154 -5.32 33.71 17.07
N GLU A 155 -6.43 33.28 17.70
CA GLU A 155 -6.69 31.88 18.11
C GLU A 155 -6.30 30.86 17.02
N CYS A 156 -5.71 29.73 17.39
CA CYS A 156 -5.18 28.74 16.44
C CYS A 156 -6.25 28.04 15.57
N GLY A 157 -7.53 28.36 15.75
CA GLY A 157 -8.66 27.81 14.98
C GLY A 157 -9.02 26.36 15.25
N LEU A 158 -8.22 25.66 16.08
CA LEU A 158 -8.41 24.26 16.47
C LEU A 158 -9.22 24.13 17.77
N GLY A 159 -9.87 22.97 17.95
CA GLY A 159 -10.36 22.56 19.27
C GLY A 159 -9.21 22.37 20.28
N HIS A 160 -9.52 22.39 21.57
CA HIS A 160 -8.52 22.37 22.63
C HIS A 160 -7.65 21.10 22.57
N ARG A 161 -8.26 19.93 22.37
CA ARG A 161 -7.55 18.65 22.33
C ARG A 161 -6.80 18.46 21.01
N GLU A 162 -7.29 18.99 19.91
CA GLU A 162 -6.60 19.04 18.63
C GLU A 162 -5.36 19.95 18.69
N CYS A 163 -5.44 21.13 19.36
CA CYS A 163 -4.26 21.97 19.59
C CYS A 163 -3.21 21.20 20.44
N LEU A 164 -3.64 20.50 21.49
CA LEU A 164 -2.74 19.70 22.34
C LEU A 164 -2.09 18.53 21.59
N SER A 165 -2.86 17.79 20.79
CA SER A 165 -2.34 16.69 19.97
C SER A 165 -1.31 17.19 18.95
N LYS A 166 -1.60 18.30 18.27
CA LYS A 166 -0.67 18.94 17.34
C LYS A 166 0.61 19.38 18.05
N ARG A 167 0.49 19.99 19.25
CA ARG A 167 1.64 20.43 20.04
C ARG A 167 2.52 19.27 20.50
N ASN A 168 1.92 18.18 20.98
CA ASN A 168 2.67 16.99 21.39
C ASN A 168 3.41 16.36 20.21
N ARG A 169 2.76 16.29 19.04
CA ARG A 169 3.39 15.78 17.82
C ARG A 169 4.56 16.67 17.36
N ASN A 170 4.40 17.98 17.43
CA ASN A 170 5.48 18.93 17.12
C ASN A 170 6.65 18.80 18.10
N HIS A 171 6.39 18.56 19.39
CA HIS A 171 7.44 18.29 20.37
C HIS A 171 8.19 16.98 20.07
N GLU A 172 7.49 15.91 19.72
CA GLU A 172 8.11 14.65 19.32
C GLU A 172 8.93 14.81 18.03
N TYR A 173 8.41 15.52 17.02
CA TYR A 173 9.13 15.80 15.79
C TYR A 173 10.38 16.66 16.02
N ALA A 174 10.30 17.67 16.90
CA ALA A 174 11.47 18.46 17.29
C ALA A 174 12.52 17.61 18.02
N ARG A 175 12.10 16.67 18.88
CA ARG A 175 13.02 15.76 19.56
C ARG A 175 13.76 14.85 18.58
N TRP A 176 13.05 14.28 17.60
CA TRP A 176 13.65 13.46 16.56
C TRP A 176 14.54 14.26 15.62
N ARG A 177 14.12 15.48 15.24
CA ARG A 177 14.93 16.43 14.47
C ARG A 177 16.26 16.70 15.16
N ASN A 178 16.23 17.13 16.42
CA ASN A 178 17.43 17.44 17.19
C ASN A 178 18.35 16.21 17.31
N TYR A 179 17.79 15.03 17.57
CA TYR A 179 18.56 13.79 17.65
C TYR A 179 19.30 13.45 16.33
N ILE A 180 18.67 13.71 15.18
CA ILE A 180 19.26 13.48 13.86
C ILE A 180 20.32 14.54 13.55
N GLU A 181 20.06 15.81 13.88
CA GLU A 181 21.02 16.92 13.71
C GLU A 181 22.28 16.74 14.57
N GLU A 182 22.13 16.32 15.83
CA GLU A 182 23.25 16.05 16.75
C GLU A 182 24.19 14.94 16.24
N ARG A 183 23.68 14.06 15.37
CA ARG A 183 24.45 12.99 14.73
C ARG A 183 25.09 13.40 13.40
N GLY A 184 24.79 14.61 12.92
CA GLY A 184 25.25 15.10 11.61
C GLY A 184 24.53 14.45 10.42
N ASP A 185 23.41 13.77 10.66
CA ASP A 185 22.61 13.12 9.64
C ASP A 185 21.66 14.14 8.96
N VAL A 186 21.28 13.89 7.70
CA VAL A 186 20.34 14.77 6.98
C VAL A 186 18.95 14.61 7.56
N VAL A 187 18.39 15.70 8.10
CA VAL A 187 17.02 15.72 8.65
C VAL A 187 15.99 15.49 7.53
N PRO A 188 15.14 14.47 7.64
CA PRO A 188 14.04 14.25 6.70
C PRO A 188 13.07 15.44 6.64
N ALA A 189 12.62 15.81 5.44
CA ALA A 189 11.79 17.01 5.21
C ALA A 189 10.48 17.04 6.02
N TYR A 190 9.89 15.88 6.33
CA TYR A 190 8.66 15.79 7.13
C TYR A 190 8.87 16.11 8.62
N LEU A 191 10.13 16.18 9.08
CA LEU A 191 10.47 16.62 10.44
C LEU A 191 10.75 18.12 10.51
N VAL A 192 10.67 18.89 9.42
CA VAL A 192 11.10 20.32 9.35
C VAL A 192 9.92 21.31 9.44
N ASP A 193 8.68 20.84 9.65
CA ASP A 193 7.49 21.69 9.88
C ASP A 193 7.60 22.58 11.15
#